data_AF-A0AAV4ZZR1-F1
#
_entry.id   AF-A0AAV4ZZR1-F1
#
_cell.length_a   1.000
_cell.length_b   1.000
_cell.length_c   1.000
_cell.angle_alpha   90.00
_cell.angle_beta   90.00
_cell.angle_gamma   90.00
#
_symmetry.space_group_name_H-M   'P 1'
#
loop_
_entity.id
_entity.type
_entity.pdbx_description
1 polymer ?
#
loop_
_entity_poly.entity_id
_entity_poly.type
_entity_poly.pdbx_seq_one_letter_code
_entity_poly.pdbx_strand_id
1 'polypeptide(L)' 'MAYDVVKQTHPGAPAAIGARVREKISGREGHIVSPRAGDAGVRVKFDGQFMPASCDPLTIEYASEPPAPAPPWQGR' A
#
# COMPACT_ATOMS: atom_id res chain seq x y z
N MET A 1 1.70 5.13 12.28
CA MET A 1 2.02 3.95 13.11
C MET A 1 1.54 2.64 12.48
N ALA A 2 0.32 2.53 11.96
CA ALA A 2 -0.17 1.27 11.35
C ALA A 2 0.69 0.70 10.20
N TYR A 3 1.32 1.55 9.36
CA TYR A 3 2.22 1.05 8.29
C TYR A 3 3.48 0.38 8.79
N ASP A 4 4.05 0.87 9.89
CA ASP A 4 5.25 0.28 10.48
C ASP A 4 4.92 -1.12 11.00
N VAL A 5 3.73 -1.29 11.58
CA VAL A 5 3.22 -2.59 12.01
C VAL A 5 3.08 -3.53 10.82
N VAL A 6 2.47 -3.10 9.70
CA VAL A 6 2.37 -3.96 8.51
C VAL A 6 3.73 -4.39 7.97
N LYS A 7 4.72 -3.48 7.92
CA LYS A 7 6.09 -3.83 7.50
C LYS A 7 6.79 -4.76 8.49
N GLN A 8 6.59 -4.58 9.78
CA GLN A 8 7.17 -5.42 10.83
C GLN A 8 6.54 -6.82 10.84
N THR A 9 5.24 -6.93 10.60
CA THR A 9 4.51 -8.21 10.61
C THR A 9 4.64 -8.97 9.29
N HIS A 10 4.74 -8.27 8.16
CA HIS A 10 4.81 -8.86 6.82
C HIS A 10 6.01 -8.30 6.03
N PRO A 11 7.23 -8.81 6.26
CA PRO A 11 8.40 -8.41 5.49
C PRO A 11 8.23 -8.82 4.02
N GLY A 12 7.97 -7.84 3.16
CA GLY A 12 7.70 -8.02 1.72
C GLY A 12 6.35 -7.46 1.24
N ALA A 13 5.44 -7.11 2.16
CA ALA A 13 4.16 -6.52 1.79
C ALA A 13 4.31 -5.08 1.26
N PRO A 14 3.47 -4.66 0.29
CA PRO A 14 3.41 -3.27 -0.15
C PRO A 14 2.95 -2.33 0.97
N ALA A 15 3.79 -1.38 1.36
CA ALA A 15 3.53 -0.50 2.50
C ALA A 15 4.03 0.94 2.31
N ALA A 16 4.38 1.31 1.08
CA ALA A 16 4.75 2.69 0.75
C ALA A 16 3.51 3.48 0.31
N ILE A 17 3.20 4.57 1.00
CA ILE A 17 2.08 5.46 0.64
C ILE A 17 2.28 5.96 -0.79
N GLY A 18 1.21 5.94 -1.59
CA GLY A 18 1.24 6.34 -2.99
C GLY A 18 1.80 5.27 -3.94
N ALA A 19 2.36 4.17 -3.43
CA ALA A 19 2.83 3.09 -4.29
C ALA A 19 1.67 2.41 -5.00
N ARG A 20 1.92 2.06 -6.26
CA ARG A 20 0.98 1.34 -7.11
C ARG A 20 0.95 -0.13 -6.74
N VAL A 21 -0.23 -0.66 -6.51
CA VAL A 21 -0.42 -2.04 -6.07
C VAL A 21 -1.51 -2.75 -6.87
N ARG A 22 -1.40 -4.06 -6.93
CA ARG A 22 -2.35 -4.97 -7.57
C ARG A 22 -2.84 -6.00 -6.56
N GLU A 23 -4.13 -6.27 -6.56
CA GLU A 23 -4.73 -7.35 -5.79
C GLU A 23 -4.63 -8.67 -6.58
N LYS A 24 -3.99 -9.68 -5.98
CA LYS A 24 -3.73 -10.98 -6.62
C LYS A 24 -5.01 -11.72 -7.01
N ILE A 25 -6.05 -11.61 -6.19
CA ILE A 25 -7.29 -12.39 -6.36
C ILE A 25 -8.15 -11.81 -7.49
N SER A 26 -8.39 -10.49 -7.46
CA SER A 26 -9.28 -9.81 -8.41
C SER A 26 -8.55 -9.24 -9.62
N GLY A 27 -7.21 -9.14 -9.55
CA GLY A 27 -6.38 -8.45 -10.53
C GLY A 27 -6.51 -6.93 -10.50
N ARG A 28 -7.27 -6.35 -9.55
CA ARG A 28 -7.55 -4.91 -9.50
C ARG A 28 -6.32 -4.12 -9.10
N GLU A 29 -6.16 -2.96 -9.71
CA GLU A 29 -5.06 -2.05 -9.40
C GLU A 29 -5.53 -0.83 -8.64
N GLY A 30 -4.62 -0.29 -7.84
CA GLY A 30 -4.86 0.89 -7.02
C GLY A 30 -3.58 1.46 -6.47
N HIS A 31 -3.71 2.36 -5.50
CA HIS A 31 -2.59 2.94 -4.80
C HIS A 31 -2.81 2.89 -3.28
N ILE A 32 -1.72 2.72 -2.55
CA ILE A 32 -1.75 2.75 -1.08
C ILE A 32 -2.07 4.18 -0.62
N VAL A 33 -3.03 4.33 0.27
CA VAL A 33 -3.43 5.61 0.87
C VAL A 33 -3.33 5.57 2.37
N SER A 34 -3.13 6.73 3.02
CA SER A 34 -2.88 6.85 4.46
C SER A 34 -3.79 5.96 5.31
N PRO A 35 -3.24 5.27 6.32
CA PRO A 35 -3.99 4.31 7.10
C PRO A 35 -4.91 5.09 8.05
N ARG A 36 -6.04 4.49 8.39
CA ARG A 36 -6.99 5.04 9.35
C ARG A 36 -6.98 4.18 10.61
N ALA A 37 -7.28 4.81 11.74
CA ALA A 37 -7.62 4.07 12.95
C ALA A 37 -8.77 3.10 12.66
N GLY A 38 -8.55 1.81 12.91
CA GLY A 38 -9.50 0.73 12.64
C GLY A 38 -9.21 -0.09 11.38
N ASP A 39 -8.25 0.29 10.54
CA ASP A 39 -7.83 -0.55 9.42
C ASP A 39 -7.05 -1.77 9.92
N ALA A 40 -7.44 -2.96 9.47
CA ALA A 40 -6.81 -4.23 9.83
C ALA A 40 -5.63 -4.62 8.91
N GLY A 41 -5.36 -3.83 7.86
CA GLY A 41 -4.34 -4.14 6.86
C GLY A 41 -3.89 -2.93 6.05
N VAL A 42 -3.53 -3.16 4.78
CA VAL A 42 -3.08 -2.10 3.87
C VAL A 42 -4.29 -1.39 3.30
N ARG A 43 -4.38 -0.08 3.53
CA ARG A 43 -5.44 0.73 2.94
C ARG A 43 -5.10 1.09 1.50
N VAL A 44 -5.91 0.61 0.56
CA VAL A 44 -5.71 0.76 -0.89
C VAL A 44 -6.93 1.46 -1.50
N LYS A 45 -6.68 2.49 -2.31
CA LYS A 45 -7.70 3.08 -3.18
C LYS A 45 -7.57 2.44 -4.56
N PHE A 46 -8.49 1.52 -4.87
CA PHE A 46 -8.58 0.90 -6.19
C PHE A 46 -9.13 1.88 -7.21
N ASP A 47 -8.66 1.74 -8.44
CA ASP A 47 -9.14 2.53 -9.56
C ASP A 47 -10.63 2.26 -9.82
N GLY A 48 -11.38 3.34 -10.04
CA GLY A 48 -12.83 3.28 -10.20
C GLY A 48 -13.63 3.11 -8.90
N GLN A 49 -12.97 2.98 -7.73
CA GLN A 49 -13.68 3.01 -6.44
C GLN A 49 -13.76 4.40 -5.84
N PHE A 50 -14.92 4.69 -5.26
CA PHE A 50 -15.15 5.93 -4.54
C PHE A 50 -14.40 5.97 -3.20
N MET A 51 -14.46 4.88 -2.43
CA MET A 51 -13.78 4.77 -1.13
C MET A 51 -12.59 3.81 -1.17
N PRO A 52 -11.51 4.09 -0.41
CA PRO A 52 -10.46 3.12 -0.16
C PRO A 52 -10.94 1.90 0.62
N ALA A 53 -10.37 0.74 0.32
CA ALA A 53 -10.60 -0.51 1.02
C ALA A 53 -9.40 -0.86 1.91
N SER A 54 -9.65 -1.57 3.02
CA SER A 54 -8.59 -2.21 3.81
C SER A 54 -8.38 -3.62 3.26
N CYS A 55 -7.19 -3.90 2.77
CA CYS A 55 -6.83 -5.17 2.14
C CYS A 55 -5.83 -5.95 3.01
N ASP A 56 -5.85 -7.28 2.88
CA ASP A 56 -4.85 -8.15 3.48
C ASP A 56 -3.47 -7.90 2.82
N PRO A 57 -2.41 -7.61 3.60
CA PRO A 57 -1.06 -7.42 3.08
C PRO A 57 -0.54 -8.56 2.20
N LEU A 58 -1.01 -9.80 2.39
CA LEU A 58 -0.56 -10.99 1.64
C LEU A 58 -1.21 -11.13 0.26
N THR A 59 -2.38 -10.52 0.07
CA THR A 59 -3.15 -10.57 -1.18
C THR A 59 -2.82 -9.41 -2.12
N ILE A 60 -1.99 -8.47 -1.69
CA ILE A 60 -1.59 -7.29 -2.44
C ILE A 60 -0.11 -7.38 -2.81
N GLU A 61 0.22 -7.02 -4.04
CA GLU A 61 1.60 -6.93 -4.55
C GLU A 61 1.85 -5.58 -5.21
N TYR A 62 3.11 -5.19 -5.36
CA TYR A 62 3.43 -3.98 -6.11
C TYR A 62 3.11 -4.21 -7.60
N ALA A 63 2.33 -3.30 -8.21
CA ALA A 63 1.93 -3.42 -9.62
C ALA A 63 3.05 -3.02 -10.59
N SER A 64 4.00 -2.21 -10.11
CA SER A 64 5.23 -1.80 -10.76
C SER A 64 6.37 -1.91 -9.75
N GLU A 65 7.63 -1.90 -10.16
CA GLU A 65 8.73 -1.77 -9.18
C GLU A 65 8.44 -0.61 -8.21
N PRO A 66 8.63 -0.82 -6.88
CA PRO A 66 8.32 0.20 -5.91
C PRO A 66 9.10 1.47 -6.27
N PRO A 67 8.47 2.66 -6.23
CA PRO A 67 9.18 3.89 -6.51
C PRO A 67 10.40 3.95 -5.58
N ALA A 68 11.58 4.14 -6.16
CA ALA A 68 12.82 4.19 -5.40
C ALA A 68 12.64 5.21 -4.25
N PRO A 69 13.09 4.87 -3.03
CA PRO A 69 13.03 5.82 -1.93
C PRO A 69 13.68 7.13 -2.39
N ALA A 70 12.96 8.25 -2.27
CA ALA A 70 13.49 9.54 -2.66
C ALA A 70 14.84 9.74 -1.94
N PRO A 71 15.91 10.10 -2.67
CA PRO A 71 17.21 10.27 -2.03
C PRO A 71 17.13 11.38 -0.96
N PRO A 72 17.85 11.21 0.16
CA PRO A 72 17.67 12.04 1.37
C PRO A 72 17.98 13.54 1.19
N TRP A 73 18.52 13.95 0.04
CA TRP A 73 18.92 15.32 -0.28
C TRP A 73 17.88 16.13 -1.07
N GLN A 74 16.72 15.55 -1.44
CA GLN A 74 15.65 16.29 -2.15
C GLN A 74 14.56 16.88 -1.22
N GLY A 75 14.80 16.97 0.09
CA GLY A 75 14.02 17.81 0.99
C GLY A 75 14.63 19.20 1.08
N ARG A 76 14.06 20.17 0.37
CA ARG A 76 14.39 21.59 0.48
C ARG A 76 13.48 22.27 1.50
#